data_AF-A0A5D4TWD4-F1
#
_entry.id   AF-A0A5D4TWD4-F1
#
_cell.length_a   1.000
_cell.length_b   1.000
_cell.length_c   1.000
_cell.angle_alpha   90.00
_cell.angle_beta   90.00
_cell.angle_gamma   90.00
#
_symmetry.space_group_name_H-M   'P 1'
#
loop_
_entity.id
_entity.type
_entity.pdbx_description
1 polymer ?
#
loop_
_entity_poly.entity_id
_entity_poly.type
_entity_poly.pdbx_seq_one_letter_code
_entity_poly.pdbx_strand_id
1 'polypeptide(L)'
;MEEREKRGEMLVLQKKLIISVISILMLISLMPREAEASGEERFGGGGRYETANIISKAGWKAGAEEVVLARGDDFADALASTPFAAKINGPILLTTGDSLKGSTAQEIKRLNASKVWIVGGMNAISDKVASQLRSMNLKVERLAGKDRIRTSIAIANKLGSSHGTAIVVNRDQFPDAIAIAPYAAQKKIPIILSERNGLNSYNSNFLKKVNKTYLIGGEAVLSNSLLKKVRNGERVAGGNRHVTSVRIAEKFFSSSSMPFIATGEKFADGLTGSVLAAKRNQPILLVKQNSVDNTVKRFIQNNDVKNYTVLGGDQAVDSSIGLKLHAPQFDRNSEWLKLVNKEKHLSSSYVPKNLTIPNVRFPFSGYDQKKNLRSVPAKALENMFAAAKRDGSTLYAQSGYRSYQRQKTLFDYYKRHYGEAAANRFSARPGQSEHQTGLAMDVTSASVGYDLVESFGDTKEGKWVKNNAWQYGFIVRYPKGAESITGYQYEPWHLRYIGVEHAKYITQNHLTLEEYLE
;
A
#
# COMPACT_ATOMS: atom_id res chain seq x y z
N MET A 1 68.92 2.50 -24.15
CA MET A 1 68.58 2.16 -22.75
C MET A 1 67.45 3.06 -22.26
N GLU A 2 67.58 4.37 -22.45
CA GLU A 2 66.60 5.41 -22.12
C GLU A 2 65.18 5.22 -22.73
N GLU A 3 65.09 4.68 -23.95
CA GLU A 3 63.80 4.46 -24.61
C GLU A 3 63.02 3.25 -24.05
N ARG A 4 63.72 2.26 -23.49
CA ARG A 4 63.10 1.13 -22.79
C ARG A 4 62.58 1.52 -21.40
N GLU A 5 63.29 2.41 -20.70
CA GLU A 5 62.83 2.96 -19.42
C GLU A 5 61.56 3.82 -19.59
N LYS A 6 61.55 4.73 -20.59
CA LYS A 6 60.36 5.55 -20.89
C LYS A 6 59.13 4.72 -21.26
N ARG A 7 59.31 3.61 -22.01
CA ARG A 7 58.21 2.66 -22.30
C ARG A 7 57.74 1.92 -21.04
N GLY A 8 58.65 1.54 -20.15
CA GLY A 8 58.32 0.90 -18.88
C GLY A 8 57.49 1.80 -17.97
N GLU A 9 57.90 3.06 -17.80
CA GLU A 9 57.16 4.05 -16.99
C GLU A 9 55.77 4.35 -17.56
N MET A 10 55.65 4.48 -18.89
CA MET A 10 54.37 4.72 -19.56
C MET A 10 53.39 3.56 -19.37
N LEU A 11 53.88 2.31 -19.41
CA LEU A 11 53.08 1.11 -19.15
C LEU A 11 52.60 1.02 -17.69
N VAL A 12 53.43 1.48 -16.74
CA VAL A 12 53.06 1.54 -15.32
C VAL A 12 52.00 2.62 -15.09
N LEU A 13 52.12 3.78 -15.74
CA LEU A 13 51.13 4.86 -15.70
C LEU A 13 49.78 4.43 -16.30
N GLN A 14 49.78 3.75 -17.45
CA GLN A 14 48.56 3.22 -18.06
C GLN A 14 47.88 2.16 -17.19
N LYS A 15 48.65 1.26 -16.57
CA LYS A 15 48.10 0.26 -15.63
C LYS A 15 47.51 0.92 -14.37
N LYS A 16 48.16 1.94 -13.80
CA LYS A 16 47.63 2.70 -12.65
C LYS A 16 46.35 3.46 -13.00
N LEU A 17 46.25 3.99 -14.22
CA LEU A 17 45.06 4.68 -14.70
C LEU A 17 43.89 3.70 -14.90
N ILE A 18 44.14 2.54 -15.51
CA ILE A 18 43.12 1.49 -15.70
C ILE A 18 42.63 0.95 -14.36
N ILE A 19 43.53 0.68 -13.41
CA ILE A 19 43.15 0.24 -12.06
C ILE A 19 42.31 1.31 -11.35
N SER A 20 42.68 2.59 -11.46
CA SER A 20 41.92 3.69 -10.85
C SER A 20 40.52 3.85 -11.46
N VAL A 21 40.38 3.71 -12.78
CA VAL A 21 39.08 3.77 -13.48
C VAL A 21 38.19 2.58 -13.11
N ILE A 22 38.76 1.36 -13.01
CA ILE A 22 38.03 0.17 -12.56
C ILE A 22 37.61 0.30 -11.09
N SER A 23 38.47 0.84 -10.22
CA SER A 23 38.14 1.11 -8.82
C SER A 23 37.02 2.16 -8.68
N ILE A 24 37.04 3.23 -9.48
CA ILE A 24 35.97 4.25 -9.50
C ILE A 24 34.65 3.65 -10.02
N LEU A 25 34.68 2.82 -11.06
CA LEU A 25 33.49 2.12 -11.57
C LEU A 25 32.94 1.09 -10.56
N MET A 26 33.80 0.38 -9.84
CA MET A 26 33.39 -0.49 -8.73
C MET A 26 32.78 0.32 -7.57
N LEU A 27 33.37 1.46 -7.22
CA LEU A 27 32.84 2.38 -6.21
C LEU A 27 31.46 2.94 -6.58
N ILE A 28 31.22 3.27 -7.86
CA ILE A 28 29.89 3.71 -8.34
C ILE A 28 28.88 2.55 -8.30
N SER A 29 29.31 1.30 -8.54
CA SER A 29 28.43 0.11 -8.42
C SER A 29 28.07 -0.26 -6.96
N LEU A 30 28.88 0.21 -6.00
CA LEU A 30 28.73 -0.03 -4.56
C LEU A 30 28.02 1.12 -3.83
N MET A 31 27.78 2.26 -4.50
CA MET A 31 26.93 3.30 -3.95
C MET A 31 25.49 2.77 -3.89
N PRO A 32 24.81 2.86 -2.73
CA PRO A 32 23.40 2.52 -2.66
C PRO A 32 22.66 3.41 -3.65
N ARG A 33 22.08 2.80 -4.68
CA ARG A 33 21.13 3.46 -5.58
C ARG A 33 20.08 4.09 -4.67
N GLU A 34 20.04 5.42 -4.59
CA GLU A 34 18.97 6.09 -3.84
C GLU A 34 17.65 5.48 -4.33
N ALA A 35 16.83 5.01 -3.39
CA ALA A 35 15.50 4.55 -3.74
C ALA A 35 14.77 5.76 -4.31
N GLU A 36 14.64 5.85 -5.63
CA GLU A 36 13.76 6.82 -6.27
C GLU A 36 12.40 6.70 -5.57
N ALA A 37 11.98 7.77 -4.89
CA ALA A 37 10.69 7.81 -4.23
C ALA A 37 9.61 7.47 -5.26
N SER A 38 8.72 6.53 -4.92
CA SER A 38 7.59 6.20 -5.77
C SER A 38 6.76 7.45 -6.05
N GLY A 39 6.50 7.77 -7.32
CA GLY A 39 5.70 8.95 -7.68
C GLY A 39 4.21 8.70 -7.44
N GLU A 40 3.70 9.18 -6.31
CA GLU A 40 2.26 9.22 -6.04
C GLU A 40 1.63 10.48 -6.66
N GLU A 41 0.67 10.30 -7.58
CA GLU A 41 -0.26 11.36 -7.97
C GLU A 41 -1.58 11.13 -7.23
N ARG A 42 -2.18 12.16 -6.62
CA ARG A 42 -3.43 11.99 -5.87
C ARG A 42 -4.52 12.94 -6.34
N PHE A 43 -5.71 12.38 -6.52
CA PHE A 43 -6.95 13.12 -6.76
C PHE A 43 -7.91 12.89 -5.61
N GLY A 44 -7.83 13.74 -4.57
CA GLY A 44 -8.69 13.68 -3.38
C GLY A 44 -9.08 15.08 -2.91
N GLY A 45 -10.37 15.29 -2.64
CA GLY A 45 -10.91 16.51 -2.06
C GLY A 45 -11.50 16.28 -0.66
N GLY A 46 -12.13 17.31 -0.09
CA GLY A 46 -12.79 17.24 1.23
C GLY A 46 -13.99 16.28 1.29
N GLY A 47 -14.40 15.71 0.16
CA GLY A 47 -15.46 14.73 0.04
C GLY A 47 -15.61 14.24 -1.39
N ARG A 48 -16.52 13.29 -1.61
CA ARG A 48 -16.73 12.64 -2.91
C ARG A 48 -17.09 13.61 -4.05
N TYR A 49 -17.81 14.69 -3.74
CA TYR A 49 -18.22 15.67 -4.74
C TYR A 49 -17.01 16.48 -5.22
N GLU A 50 -16.19 16.95 -4.28
CA GLU A 50 -14.95 17.67 -4.53
C GLU A 50 -13.91 16.77 -5.22
N THR A 51 -13.78 15.50 -4.80
CA THR A 51 -12.92 14.51 -5.46
C THR A 51 -13.32 14.32 -6.92
N ALA A 52 -14.62 14.14 -7.22
CA ALA A 52 -15.11 14.03 -8.59
C ALA A 52 -14.75 15.28 -9.44
N ASN A 53 -14.87 16.47 -8.86
CA ASN A 53 -14.51 17.72 -9.53
C ASN A 53 -13.00 17.84 -9.78
N ILE A 54 -12.15 17.36 -8.86
CA ILE A 54 -10.69 17.32 -9.02
C ILE A 54 -10.30 16.36 -10.15
N ILE A 55 -10.89 15.16 -10.18
CA ILE A 55 -10.70 14.19 -11.27
C ILE A 55 -11.12 14.80 -12.61
N SER A 56 -12.25 15.50 -12.63
CA SER A 56 -12.74 16.22 -13.81
C SER A 56 -11.73 17.27 -14.32
N LYS A 57 -11.18 18.10 -13.42
CA LYS A 57 -10.14 19.08 -13.77
C LYS A 57 -8.88 18.42 -14.35
N ALA A 58 -8.49 17.25 -13.83
CA ALA A 58 -7.33 16.52 -14.31
C ALA A 58 -7.54 15.93 -15.72
N GLY A 59 -8.71 15.34 -15.99
CA GLY A 59 -9.02 14.65 -17.25
C GLY A 59 -9.55 15.52 -18.39
N TRP A 60 -10.13 16.68 -18.06
CA TRP A 60 -10.86 17.56 -18.98
C TRP A 60 -10.46 19.03 -18.79
N LYS A 61 -9.15 19.28 -18.93
CA LYS A 61 -8.55 20.63 -18.83
C LYS A 61 -9.16 21.60 -19.85
N ALA A 62 -9.36 21.14 -21.08
CA ALA A 62 -9.95 21.92 -22.18
C ALA A 62 -11.49 22.02 -22.13
N GLY A 63 -12.14 21.43 -21.13
CA GLY A 63 -13.60 21.34 -21.04
C GLY A 63 -14.17 20.01 -21.54
N ALA A 64 -15.50 19.88 -21.42
CA ALA A 64 -16.29 18.76 -21.91
C ALA A 64 -17.70 19.25 -22.26
N GLU A 65 -18.13 19.06 -23.52
CA GLU A 65 -19.45 19.51 -24.00
C GLU A 65 -20.60 18.78 -23.30
N GLU A 66 -20.41 17.50 -23.00
CA GLU A 66 -21.40 16.65 -22.34
C GLU A 66 -20.82 16.07 -21.04
N VAL A 67 -21.64 16.01 -19.99
CA VAL A 67 -21.26 15.41 -18.69
C VAL A 67 -22.29 14.38 -18.24
N VAL A 68 -21.84 13.37 -17.50
CA VAL A 68 -22.73 12.44 -16.80
C VAL A 68 -22.89 12.90 -15.36
N LEU A 69 -24.13 12.97 -14.87
CA LEU A 69 -24.45 13.27 -13.48
C LEU A 69 -25.05 12.04 -12.80
N ALA A 70 -24.39 11.60 -11.73
CA ALA A 70 -24.80 10.45 -10.93
C ALA A 70 -24.99 10.83 -9.45
N ARG A 71 -25.69 9.98 -8.70
CA ARG A 71 -25.89 10.18 -7.27
C ARG A 71 -24.61 9.80 -6.51
N GLY A 72 -24.16 10.69 -5.62
CA GLY A 72 -22.92 10.50 -4.88
C GLY A 72 -23.06 9.61 -3.65
N ASP A 73 -24.25 9.53 -3.05
CA ASP A 73 -24.55 8.82 -1.81
C ASP A 73 -25.18 7.43 -2.00
N ASP A 74 -25.65 7.10 -3.21
CA ASP A 74 -26.13 5.78 -3.60
C ASP A 74 -25.64 5.42 -5.01
N PHE A 75 -24.99 4.27 -5.15
CA PHE A 75 -24.36 3.82 -6.39
C PHE A 75 -25.32 3.12 -7.36
N ALA A 76 -26.53 2.78 -6.92
CA ALA A 76 -27.43 1.82 -7.56
C ALA A 76 -27.48 1.95 -9.10
N ASP A 77 -27.66 3.17 -9.60
CA ASP A 77 -27.84 3.45 -11.03
C ASP A 77 -26.54 3.77 -11.77
N ALA A 78 -25.45 4.07 -11.05
CA ALA A 78 -24.26 4.69 -11.61
C ALA A 78 -23.19 3.70 -12.11
N LEU A 79 -23.19 2.45 -11.63
CA LEU A 79 -22.12 1.48 -11.91
C LEU A 79 -21.88 1.18 -13.39
N ALA A 80 -22.91 1.33 -14.23
CA ALA A 80 -22.83 1.06 -15.66
C ALA A 80 -22.50 2.30 -16.50
N SER A 81 -22.30 3.47 -15.88
CA SER A 81 -22.20 4.76 -16.58
C SER A 81 -20.83 5.03 -17.22
N THR A 82 -19.75 4.46 -16.68
CA THR A 82 -18.37 4.73 -17.14
C THR A 82 -18.17 4.54 -18.65
N PRO A 83 -18.65 3.46 -19.30
CA PRO A 83 -18.49 3.31 -20.75
C PRO A 83 -19.21 4.40 -21.55
N PHE A 84 -20.39 4.83 -21.09
CA PHE A 84 -21.12 5.89 -21.74
C PHE A 84 -20.47 7.27 -21.55
N ALA A 85 -19.98 7.57 -20.34
CA ALA A 85 -19.21 8.78 -20.06
C ALA A 85 -17.95 8.87 -20.95
N ALA A 86 -17.24 7.75 -21.12
CA ALA A 86 -16.11 7.68 -22.04
C ALA A 86 -16.50 7.89 -23.51
N LYS A 87 -17.65 7.35 -23.96
CA LYS A 87 -18.16 7.54 -25.33
C LYS A 87 -18.36 9.03 -25.66
N ILE A 88 -18.90 9.80 -24.73
CA ILE A 88 -19.16 11.24 -24.91
C ILE A 88 -17.92 12.11 -24.55
N ASN A 89 -16.78 11.48 -24.22
CA ASN A 89 -15.59 12.15 -23.69
C ASN A 89 -15.93 13.12 -22.55
N GLY A 90 -16.80 12.70 -21.63
CA GLY A 90 -17.28 13.51 -20.51
C GLY A 90 -16.93 12.89 -19.15
N PRO A 91 -16.73 13.71 -18.11
CA PRO A 91 -16.57 13.22 -16.74
C PRO A 91 -17.89 12.68 -16.18
N ILE A 92 -17.78 11.85 -15.14
CA ILE A 92 -18.87 11.59 -14.21
C ILE A 92 -18.74 12.56 -13.04
N LEU A 93 -19.76 13.39 -12.83
CA LEU A 93 -19.89 14.28 -11.69
C LEU A 93 -20.99 13.77 -10.75
N LEU A 94 -20.98 14.27 -9.51
CA LEU A 94 -21.84 13.76 -8.45
C LEU A 94 -22.81 14.83 -7.90
N THR A 95 -24.01 14.39 -7.52
CA THR A 95 -25.05 15.19 -6.86
C THR A 95 -25.66 14.43 -5.67
N THR A 96 -26.40 15.11 -4.79
CA THR A 96 -27.36 14.41 -3.92
C THR A 96 -28.64 14.11 -4.71
N GLY A 97 -29.53 13.30 -4.14
CA GLY A 97 -30.78 12.94 -4.83
C GLY A 97 -31.74 14.11 -5.08
N ASP A 98 -31.65 15.18 -4.30
CA ASP A 98 -32.60 16.29 -4.31
C ASP A 98 -31.98 17.66 -4.57
N SER A 99 -30.65 17.78 -4.56
CA SER A 99 -29.96 19.06 -4.70
C SER A 99 -28.62 18.93 -5.41
N LEU A 100 -28.45 19.74 -6.46
CA LEU A 100 -27.16 19.91 -7.13
C LEU A 100 -26.20 20.65 -6.19
N LYS A 101 -25.07 20.01 -5.85
CA LYS A 101 -24.02 20.64 -5.06
C LYS A 101 -23.44 21.84 -5.81
N GLY A 102 -23.22 22.95 -5.08
CA GLY A 102 -22.66 24.17 -5.66
C GLY A 102 -21.29 23.95 -6.32
N SER A 103 -20.43 23.13 -5.71
CA SER A 103 -19.12 22.75 -6.27
C SER A 103 -19.28 21.99 -7.60
N THR A 104 -20.24 21.07 -7.69
CA THR A 104 -20.57 20.37 -8.93
C THR A 104 -21.11 21.33 -10.00
N ALA A 105 -22.01 22.25 -9.64
CA ALA A 105 -22.53 23.24 -10.58
C ALA A 105 -21.42 24.14 -11.14
N GLN A 106 -20.46 24.54 -10.31
CA GLN A 106 -19.27 25.29 -10.75
C GLN A 106 -18.39 24.46 -11.69
N GLU A 107 -18.20 23.17 -11.43
CA GLU A 107 -17.43 22.31 -12.30
C GLU A 107 -18.10 22.11 -13.67
N ILE A 108 -19.43 21.94 -13.72
CA ILE A 108 -20.19 21.90 -14.98
C ILE A 108 -19.97 23.18 -15.79
N LYS A 109 -20.00 24.36 -15.14
CA LYS A 109 -19.70 25.65 -15.79
C LYS A 109 -18.25 25.73 -16.28
N ARG A 110 -17.27 25.30 -15.47
CA ARG A 110 -15.85 25.27 -15.85
C ARG A 110 -15.61 24.41 -17.08
N LEU A 111 -16.31 23.29 -17.19
CA LEU A 111 -16.24 22.40 -18.34
C LEU A 111 -16.84 23.01 -19.61
N ASN A 112 -17.57 24.12 -19.49
CA ASN A 112 -18.37 24.69 -20.57
C ASN A 112 -19.35 23.68 -21.19
N ALA A 113 -19.96 22.84 -20.34
CA ALA A 113 -20.88 21.82 -20.78
C ALA A 113 -22.17 22.46 -21.32
N SER A 114 -22.71 21.92 -22.41
CA SER A 114 -24.00 22.29 -22.98
C SER A 114 -25.09 21.27 -22.63
N LYS A 115 -24.69 20.06 -22.19
CA LYS A 115 -25.60 18.94 -21.93
C LYS A 115 -25.20 18.10 -20.72
N VAL A 116 -26.21 17.68 -19.97
CA VAL A 116 -26.08 16.78 -18.81
C VAL A 116 -26.93 15.54 -19.00
N TRP A 117 -26.31 14.38 -18.80
CA TRP A 117 -26.94 13.07 -18.73
C TRP A 117 -27.15 12.65 -17.29
N ILE A 118 -28.37 12.74 -16.79
CA ILE A 118 -28.72 12.22 -15.47
C ILE A 118 -28.83 10.70 -15.55
N VAL A 119 -28.02 9.99 -14.76
CA VAL A 119 -28.10 8.54 -14.64
C VAL A 119 -28.87 8.17 -13.38
N GLY A 120 -30.02 7.53 -13.58
CA GLY A 120 -30.93 7.09 -12.53
C GLY A 120 -32.31 7.71 -12.59
N GLY A 121 -33.28 7.01 -11.99
CA GLY A 121 -34.69 7.41 -11.99
C GLY A 121 -34.96 8.64 -11.10
N MET A 122 -36.22 9.11 -11.08
CA MET A 122 -36.63 10.27 -10.26
C MET A 122 -36.45 10.03 -8.75
N ASN A 123 -36.52 8.77 -8.30
CA ASN A 123 -36.26 8.40 -6.90
C ASN A 123 -34.77 8.46 -6.54
N ALA A 124 -33.89 8.29 -7.54
CA ALA A 124 -32.45 8.43 -7.34
C ALA A 124 -32.05 9.90 -7.43
N ILE A 125 -32.39 10.57 -8.53
CA ILE A 125 -32.12 11.99 -8.75
C ILE A 125 -33.42 12.66 -9.17
N SER A 126 -34.00 13.43 -8.26
CA SER A 126 -35.30 14.09 -8.44
C SER A 126 -35.29 15.14 -9.54
N ASP A 127 -36.49 15.59 -9.93
CA ASP A 127 -36.64 16.63 -10.93
C ASP A 127 -36.24 18.03 -10.45
N LYS A 128 -36.02 18.21 -9.13
CA LYS A 128 -35.43 19.44 -8.58
C LYS A 128 -34.02 19.65 -9.14
N VAL A 129 -33.19 18.60 -9.14
CA VAL A 129 -31.84 18.64 -9.71
C VAL A 129 -31.90 18.92 -11.21
N ALA A 130 -32.80 18.25 -11.94
CA ALA A 130 -32.99 18.51 -13.38
C ALA A 130 -33.39 19.97 -13.65
N SER A 131 -34.24 20.56 -12.80
CA SER A 131 -34.65 21.96 -12.91
C SER A 131 -33.50 22.94 -12.61
N GLN A 132 -32.66 22.64 -11.60
CA GLN A 132 -31.44 23.41 -11.31
C GLN A 132 -30.45 23.37 -12.48
N LEU A 133 -30.34 22.26 -13.20
CA LEU A 133 -29.50 22.16 -14.39
C LEU A 133 -30.08 22.95 -15.57
N ARG A 134 -31.39 22.86 -15.80
CA ARG A 134 -32.07 23.62 -16.86
C ARG A 134 -31.97 25.13 -16.64
N SER A 135 -32.04 25.60 -15.39
CA SER A 135 -31.85 27.03 -15.09
C SER A 135 -30.41 27.51 -15.33
N MET A 136 -29.45 26.60 -15.46
CA MET A 136 -28.10 26.89 -15.94
C MET A 136 -27.99 26.87 -17.48
N ASN A 137 -29.13 26.84 -18.21
CA ASN A 137 -29.22 26.75 -19.67
C ASN A 137 -28.62 25.46 -20.27
N LEU A 138 -28.68 24.36 -19.53
CA LEU A 138 -28.17 23.05 -19.96
C LEU A 138 -29.29 22.22 -20.57
N LYS A 139 -28.99 21.48 -21.65
CA LYS A 139 -29.84 20.39 -22.12
C LYS A 139 -29.75 19.24 -21.13
N VAL A 140 -30.89 18.70 -20.69
CA VAL A 140 -30.92 17.61 -19.70
C VAL A 140 -31.63 16.39 -20.28
N GLU A 141 -30.91 15.29 -20.38
CA GLU A 141 -31.47 13.97 -20.71
C GLU A 141 -31.25 12.99 -19.56
N ARG A 142 -32.15 12.00 -19.44
CA ARG A 142 -32.10 11.01 -18.36
C ARG A 142 -31.95 9.60 -18.91
N LEU A 143 -30.97 8.86 -18.40
CA LEU A 143 -30.77 7.44 -18.64
C LEU A 143 -31.23 6.67 -17.39
N ALA A 144 -32.43 6.11 -17.45
CA ALA A 144 -33.03 5.45 -16.30
C ALA A 144 -33.96 4.31 -16.70
N GLY A 145 -34.05 3.31 -15.83
CA GLY A 145 -35.13 2.34 -15.80
C GLY A 145 -35.89 2.40 -14.48
N LYS A 146 -36.90 1.54 -14.34
CA LYS A 146 -37.64 1.39 -13.07
C LYS A 146 -36.79 0.75 -11.95
N ASP A 147 -35.63 0.18 -12.28
CA ASP A 147 -34.62 -0.32 -11.33
C ASP A 147 -33.22 -0.25 -11.98
N ARG A 148 -32.19 -0.53 -11.18
CA ARG A 148 -30.79 -0.49 -11.62
C ARG A 148 -30.45 -1.43 -12.78
N ILE A 149 -31.10 -2.59 -12.89
CA ILE A 149 -30.89 -3.49 -14.05
C ILE A 149 -31.39 -2.78 -15.30
N ARG A 150 -32.60 -2.24 -15.27
CA ARG A 150 -33.17 -1.50 -16.41
C ARG A 150 -32.42 -0.20 -16.69
N THR A 151 -31.89 0.49 -15.69
CA THR A 151 -30.98 1.63 -15.88
C THR A 151 -29.72 1.20 -16.64
N SER A 152 -29.10 0.07 -16.28
CA SER A 152 -27.94 -0.45 -17.01
C SER A 152 -28.26 -0.79 -18.48
N ILE A 153 -29.47 -1.31 -18.77
CA ILE A 153 -29.93 -1.54 -20.15
C ILE A 153 -30.15 -0.22 -20.90
N ALA A 154 -30.73 0.79 -20.25
CA ALA A 154 -30.91 2.12 -20.86
C ALA A 154 -29.57 2.75 -21.24
N ILE A 155 -28.57 2.65 -20.35
CA ILE A 155 -27.20 3.11 -20.62
C ILE A 155 -26.59 2.30 -21.78
N ALA A 156 -26.71 0.97 -21.76
CA ALA A 156 -26.17 0.11 -22.81
C ALA A 156 -26.76 0.40 -24.20
N ASN A 157 -28.08 0.66 -24.27
CA ASN A 157 -28.74 1.05 -25.51
C ASN A 157 -28.24 2.42 -26.02
N LYS A 158 -28.00 3.38 -25.12
CA LYS A 158 -27.46 4.69 -25.49
C LYS A 158 -25.97 4.62 -25.88
N LEU A 159 -25.20 3.72 -25.27
CA LEU A 159 -23.81 3.44 -25.63
C LEU A 159 -23.71 2.94 -27.09
N GLY A 160 -24.62 2.06 -27.52
CA GLY A 160 -24.68 1.57 -28.90
C GLY A 160 -23.88 0.28 -29.12
N SER A 161 -23.53 0.00 -30.39
CA SER A 161 -23.06 -1.32 -30.85
C SER A 161 -21.86 -1.84 -30.06
N SER A 162 -22.01 -3.04 -29.51
CA SER A 162 -21.19 -3.60 -28.43
C SER A 162 -19.99 -4.44 -28.90
N HIS A 163 -19.59 -4.35 -30.18
CA HIS A 163 -18.63 -5.28 -30.80
C HIS A 163 -18.94 -6.76 -30.48
N GLY A 164 -20.21 -7.09 -30.22
CA GLY A 164 -20.64 -8.42 -29.79
C GLY A 164 -20.17 -8.84 -28.39
N THR A 165 -19.75 -7.93 -27.50
CA THR A 165 -19.33 -8.26 -26.12
C THR A 165 -20.15 -7.52 -25.08
N ALA A 166 -20.48 -8.16 -23.96
CA ALA A 166 -21.02 -7.50 -22.76
C ALA A 166 -20.24 -7.90 -21.50
N ILE A 167 -20.28 -7.05 -20.49
CA ILE A 167 -19.76 -7.32 -19.16
C ILE A 167 -20.95 -7.41 -18.19
N VAL A 168 -21.01 -8.48 -17.40
CA VAL A 168 -22.02 -8.69 -16.36
C VAL A 168 -21.37 -8.55 -15.00
N VAL A 169 -21.96 -7.71 -14.15
CA VAL A 169 -21.55 -7.48 -12.76
C VAL A 169 -22.75 -7.59 -11.81
N ASN A 170 -22.50 -7.84 -10.54
CA ASN A 170 -23.57 -7.91 -9.55
C ASN A 170 -24.18 -6.52 -9.30
N ARG A 171 -25.51 -6.46 -9.23
CA ARG A 171 -26.27 -5.21 -9.08
C ARG A 171 -26.12 -4.56 -7.69
N ASP A 172 -25.78 -5.33 -6.67
CA ASP A 172 -25.74 -4.93 -5.25
C ASP A 172 -24.31 -4.86 -4.69
N GLN A 173 -23.29 -5.19 -5.51
CA GLN A 173 -21.88 -5.17 -5.12
C GLN A 173 -21.08 -4.37 -6.15
N PHE A 174 -20.59 -3.21 -5.76
CA PHE A 174 -19.88 -2.27 -6.63
C PHE A 174 -18.40 -2.57 -6.92
N PRO A 175 -17.58 -3.22 -6.06
CA PRO A 175 -16.12 -3.20 -6.22
C PRO A 175 -15.66 -3.78 -7.57
N ASP A 176 -16.22 -4.93 -7.95
CA ASP A 176 -15.89 -5.62 -9.20
C ASP A 176 -16.30 -4.79 -10.42
N ALA A 177 -17.40 -4.03 -10.33
CA ALA A 177 -17.85 -3.12 -11.36
C ALA A 177 -16.88 -1.93 -11.55
N ILE A 178 -16.38 -1.35 -10.46
CA ILE A 178 -15.39 -0.27 -10.52
C ILE A 178 -14.09 -0.74 -11.17
N ALA A 179 -13.60 -1.92 -10.79
CA ALA A 179 -12.34 -2.43 -11.30
C ALA A 179 -12.36 -2.69 -12.82
N ILE A 180 -13.47 -3.20 -13.37
CA ILE A 180 -13.60 -3.46 -14.82
C ILE A 180 -13.99 -2.22 -15.64
N ALA A 181 -14.56 -1.20 -14.99
CA ALA A 181 -15.10 -0.03 -15.67
C ALA A 181 -14.13 0.67 -16.65
N PRO A 182 -12.82 0.82 -16.35
CA PRO A 182 -11.88 1.44 -17.28
C PRO A 182 -11.74 0.65 -18.59
N TYR A 183 -11.67 -0.68 -18.52
CA TYR A 183 -11.59 -1.54 -19.69
C TYR A 183 -12.89 -1.49 -20.51
N ALA A 184 -14.03 -1.56 -19.82
CA ALA A 184 -15.34 -1.43 -20.45
C ALA A 184 -15.47 -0.10 -21.22
N ALA A 185 -14.96 1.00 -20.66
CA ALA A 185 -14.94 2.30 -21.31
C ALA A 185 -14.05 2.37 -22.54
N GLN A 186 -12.79 1.92 -22.45
CA GLN A 186 -11.88 1.94 -23.59
C GLN A 186 -12.43 1.16 -24.78
N LYS A 187 -13.02 -0.01 -24.52
CA LYS A 187 -13.55 -0.90 -25.55
C LYS A 187 -15.00 -0.58 -25.92
N LYS A 188 -15.62 0.41 -25.29
CA LYS A 188 -17.03 0.78 -25.45
C LYS A 188 -17.95 -0.44 -25.25
N ILE A 189 -17.62 -1.29 -24.27
CA ILE A 189 -18.38 -2.49 -23.92
C ILE A 189 -19.42 -2.12 -22.85
N PRO A 190 -20.70 -2.48 -23.02
CA PRO A 190 -21.73 -2.21 -22.03
C PRO A 190 -21.53 -3.06 -20.77
N ILE A 191 -21.72 -2.42 -19.61
CA ILE A 191 -21.83 -3.08 -18.30
C ILE A 191 -23.31 -3.31 -18.00
N ILE A 192 -23.68 -4.56 -17.78
CA ILE A 192 -25.04 -5.03 -17.53
C ILE A 192 -25.12 -5.54 -16.08
N LEU A 193 -26.08 -5.01 -15.32
CA LEU A 193 -26.27 -5.46 -13.94
C LEU A 193 -27.11 -6.75 -13.88
N SER A 194 -26.76 -7.62 -12.95
CA SER A 194 -27.47 -8.88 -12.68
C SER A 194 -27.64 -9.14 -11.19
N GLU A 195 -28.66 -9.91 -10.86
CA GLU A 195 -28.76 -10.56 -9.55
C GLU A 195 -27.77 -11.72 -9.46
N ARG A 196 -27.51 -12.20 -8.24
CA ARG A 196 -26.58 -13.31 -8.00
C ARG A 196 -26.95 -14.56 -8.79
N ASN A 197 -28.22 -14.95 -8.78
CA ASN A 197 -28.66 -16.27 -9.23
C ASN A 197 -29.34 -16.27 -10.62
N GLY A 198 -29.63 -15.10 -11.18
CA GLY A 198 -30.56 -15.01 -12.29
C GLY A 198 -30.40 -13.79 -13.18
N LEU A 199 -30.71 -14.01 -14.45
CA LEU A 199 -31.01 -12.99 -15.43
C LEU A 199 -32.53 -12.87 -15.52
N ASN A 200 -33.07 -11.66 -15.40
CA ASN A 200 -34.47 -11.39 -15.69
C ASN A 200 -34.68 -11.20 -17.20
N SER A 201 -35.91 -10.96 -17.63
CA SER A 201 -36.23 -10.82 -19.06
C SER A 201 -35.44 -9.69 -19.74
N TYR A 202 -35.14 -8.60 -19.04
CA TYR A 202 -34.46 -7.43 -19.62
C TYR A 202 -32.98 -7.72 -19.92
N ASN A 203 -32.21 -8.15 -18.92
CA ASN A 203 -30.79 -8.44 -19.14
C ASN A 203 -30.58 -9.71 -19.95
N SER A 204 -31.43 -10.74 -19.83
CA SER A 204 -31.40 -11.93 -20.70
C SER A 204 -31.62 -11.56 -22.17
N ASN A 205 -32.63 -10.73 -22.49
CA ASN A 205 -32.90 -10.32 -23.86
C ASN A 205 -31.79 -9.45 -24.45
N PHE A 206 -31.11 -8.63 -23.64
CA PHE A 206 -29.93 -7.90 -24.08
C PHE A 206 -28.76 -8.86 -24.37
N LEU A 207 -28.46 -9.76 -23.44
CA LEU A 207 -27.30 -10.67 -23.52
C LEU A 207 -27.43 -11.71 -24.65
N LYS A 208 -28.64 -12.05 -25.09
CA LYS A 208 -28.85 -12.88 -26.29
C LYS A 208 -28.36 -12.22 -27.58
N LYS A 209 -28.21 -10.89 -27.61
CA LYS A 209 -27.76 -10.13 -28.79
C LYS A 209 -26.24 -9.98 -28.87
N VAL A 210 -25.50 -10.37 -27.83
CA VAL A 210 -24.03 -10.34 -27.83
C VAL A 210 -23.45 -11.73 -28.06
N ASN A 211 -22.23 -11.79 -28.57
CA ASN A 211 -21.51 -13.02 -28.91
C ASN A 211 -20.62 -13.50 -27.75
N LYS A 212 -20.15 -12.61 -26.88
CA LYS A 212 -19.29 -12.92 -25.74
C LYS A 212 -19.77 -12.18 -24.49
N THR A 213 -19.69 -12.85 -23.35
CA THR A 213 -20.06 -12.24 -22.06
C THR A 213 -18.97 -12.49 -21.03
N TYR A 214 -18.45 -11.43 -20.42
CA TYR A 214 -17.58 -11.53 -19.24
C TYR A 214 -18.42 -11.42 -17.97
N LEU A 215 -18.30 -12.37 -17.06
CA LEU A 215 -18.85 -12.28 -15.70
C LEU A 215 -17.72 -11.82 -14.78
N ILE A 216 -17.86 -10.65 -14.17
CA ILE A 216 -16.83 -10.08 -13.29
C ILE A 216 -17.28 -10.22 -11.84
N GLY A 217 -16.48 -10.93 -11.05
CA GLY A 217 -16.78 -11.27 -9.67
C GLY A 217 -16.92 -12.76 -9.43
N GLY A 218 -16.67 -13.19 -8.19
CA GLY A 218 -16.68 -14.60 -7.78
C GLY A 218 -18.07 -15.22 -7.73
N GLU A 219 -18.12 -16.53 -7.48
CA GLU A 219 -19.39 -17.29 -7.37
C GLU A 219 -20.31 -16.77 -6.24
N ALA A 220 -19.72 -16.21 -5.18
CA ALA A 220 -20.47 -15.62 -4.07
C ALA A 220 -21.39 -14.47 -4.53
N VAL A 221 -20.99 -13.69 -5.54
CA VAL A 221 -21.75 -12.53 -6.03
C VAL A 221 -22.44 -12.80 -7.37
N LEU A 222 -21.94 -13.72 -8.19
CA LEU A 222 -22.56 -14.14 -9.45
C LEU A 222 -22.42 -15.65 -9.60
N SER A 223 -23.52 -16.40 -9.51
CA SER A 223 -23.51 -17.86 -9.52
C SER A 223 -22.91 -18.44 -10.80
N ASN A 224 -22.28 -19.62 -10.71
CA ASN A 224 -21.75 -20.31 -11.89
C ASN A 224 -22.84 -20.75 -12.88
N SER A 225 -24.09 -20.87 -12.44
CA SER A 225 -25.22 -21.13 -13.34
C SER A 225 -25.46 -20.01 -14.36
N LEU A 226 -24.99 -18.78 -14.12
CA LEU A 226 -25.10 -17.68 -15.09
C LEU A 226 -24.23 -17.91 -16.34
N LEU A 227 -23.08 -18.59 -16.22
CA LEU A 227 -22.20 -18.89 -17.36
C LEU A 227 -22.93 -19.74 -18.43
N LYS A 228 -23.84 -20.62 -18.00
CA LYS A 228 -24.67 -21.45 -18.89
C LYS A 228 -25.83 -20.68 -19.53
N LYS A 229 -26.14 -19.47 -19.06
CA LYS A 229 -27.27 -18.64 -19.53
C LYS A 229 -26.84 -17.55 -20.52
N VAL A 230 -25.55 -17.43 -20.80
CA VAL A 230 -24.97 -16.40 -21.66
C VAL A 230 -24.12 -17.02 -22.77
N ARG A 231 -23.96 -16.31 -23.89
CA ARG A 231 -23.14 -16.76 -25.02
C ARG A 231 -21.65 -16.55 -24.72
N ASN A 232 -20.85 -17.58 -24.94
CA ASN A 232 -19.39 -17.62 -24.72
C ASN A 232 -19.01 -16.94 -23.39
N GLY A 233 -19.64 -17.40 -22.30
CA GLY A 233 -19.47 -16.86 -20.96
C GLY A 233 -18.06 -17.15 -20.42
N GLU A 234 -17.38 -16.11 -19.95
CA GLU A 234 -16.06 -16.22 -19.33
C GLU A 234 -16.04 -15.47 -17.99
N ARG A 235 -15.56 -16.10 -16.91
CA ARG A 235 -15.48 -15.46 -15.60
C ARG A 235 -14.10 -14.85 -15.36
N VAL A 236 -14.06 -13.65 -14.79
CA VAL A 236 -12.86 -13.02 -14.24
C VAL A 236 -13.13 -12.68 -12.78
N ALA A 237 -12.42 -13.34 -11.87
CA ALA A 237 -12.67 -13.21 -10.43
C ALA A 237 -11.45 -13.60 -9.60
N GLY A 238 -11.37 -13.03 -8.40
CA GLY A 238 -10.47 -13.46 -7.32
C GLY A 238 -11.23 -13.94 -6.09
N GLY A 239 -10.49 -14.33 -5.05
CA GLY A 239 -11.07 -14.72 -3.75
C GLY A 239 -11.71 -13.56 -2.98
N ASN A 240 -11.37 -12.31 -3.33
CA ASN A 240 -11.96 -11.08 -2.78
C ASN A 240 -11.89 -9.94 -3.83
N ARG A 241 -12.45 -8.76 -3.51
CA ARG A 241 -12.48 -7.58 -4.40
C ARG A 241 -11.10 -7.08 -4.83
N HIS A 242 -10.10 -7.17 -3.97
CA HIS A 242 -8.72 -6.76 -4.25
C HIS A 242 -8.10 -7.71 -5.27
N VAL A 243 -8.24 -9.03 -5.04
CA VAL A 243 -7.76 -10.07 -5.97
C VAL A 243 -8.48 -9.98 -7.31
N THR A 244 -9.80 -9.76 -7.35
CA THR A 244 -10.54 -9.56 -8.61
C THR A 244 -9.98 -8.37 -9.40
N SER A 245 -9.67 -7.25 -8.73
CA SER A 245 -9.07 -6.08 -9.41
C SER A 245 -7.71 -6.40 -10.05
N VAL A 246 -6.88 -7.21 -9.39
CA VAL A 246 -5.60 -7.69 -9.96
C VAL A 246 -5.84 -8.61 -11.16
N ARG A 247 -6.80 -9.56 -11.08
CA ARG A 247 -7.13 -10.45 -12.22
C ARG A 247 -7.63 -9.68 -13.44
N ILE A 248 -8.37 -8.60 -13.21
CA ILE A 248 -8.80 -7.69 -14.28
C ILE A 248 -7.58 -6.98 -14.89
N ALA A 249 -6.68 -6.43 -14.05
CA ALA A 249 -5.47 -5.76 -14.50
C ALA A 249 -4.59 -6.69 -15.35
N GLU A 250 -4.25 -7.88 -14.83
CA GLU A 250 -3.43 -8.89 -15.51
C GLU A 250 -4.03 -9.30 -16.87
N LYS A 251 -5.36 -9.45 -16.94
CA LYS A 251 -6.02 -9.94 -18.15
C LYS A 251 -6.20 -8.87 -19.23
N PHE A 252 -6.54 -7.65 -18.82
CA PHE A 252 -7.03 -6.62 -19.75
C PHE A 252 -6.07 -5.44 -19.93
N PHE A 253 -5.05 -5.32 -19.08
CA PHE A 253 -4.09 -4.21 -19.07
C PHE A 253 -2.64 -4.71 -19.11
N SER A 254 -2.38 -5.82 -19.79
CA SER A 254 -1.03 -6.43 -19.85
C SER A 254 0.06 -5.50 -20.42
N SER A 255 -0.31 -4.44 -21.14
CA SER A 255 0.60 -3.42 -21.67
C SER A 255 0.76 -2.17 -20.78
N SER A 256 0.06 -2.08 -19.65
CA SER A 256 0.11 -0.94 -18.72
C SER A 256 0.34 -1.40 -17.28
N SER A 257 1.52 -1.09 -16.73
CA SER A 257 1.86 -1.41 -15.35
C SER A 257 1.38 -0.37 -14.33
N MET A 258 1.21 0.90 -14.72
CA MET A 258 0.81 1.99 -13.80
C MET A 258 -0.68 1.91 -13.44
N PRO A 259 -1.04 1.63 -12.17
CA PRO A 259 -2.43 1.52 -11.76
C PRO A 259 -2.96 2.83 -11.17
N PHE A 260 -4.27 3.00 -11.28
CA PHE A 260 -5.03 3.78 -10.32
C PHE A 260 -5.29 2.95 -9.07
N ILE A 261 -5.16 3.55 -7.89
CA ILE A 261 -5.45 2.96 -6.59
C ILE A 261 -6.72 3.60 -6.05
N ALA A 262 -7.72 2.79 -5.72
CA ALA A 262 -8.96 3.25 -5.11
C ALA A 262 -9.35 2.34 -3.94
N THR A 263 -10.13 2.88 -2.99
CA THR A 263 -10.71 2.03 -1.94
C THR A 263 -11.76 1.08 -2.51
N GLY A 264 -11.72 -0.16 -2.07
CA GLY A 264 -12.77 -1.14 -2.31
C GLY A 264 -13.96 -0.97 -1.36
N GLU A 265 -13.94 -0.06 -0.39
CA GLU A 265 -14.93 0.05 0.70
C GLU A 265 -16.00 1.13 0.45
N LYS A 266 -15.69 2.08 -0.44
CA LYS A 266 -16.60 3.12 -0.93
C LYS A 266 -16.52 3.21 -2.45
N PHE A 267 -17.56 3.71 -3.11
CA PHE A 267 -17.70 3.61 -4.56
C PHE A 267 -17.38 4.89 -5.33
N ALA A 268 -17.60 6.06 -4.73
CA ALA A 268 -17.73 7.32 -5.47
C ALA A 268 -16.44 7.76 -6.18
N ASP A 269 -15.30 7.67 -5.49
CA ASP A 269 -14.01 8.09 -6.03
C ASP A 269 -13.53 7.14 -7.14
N GLY A 270 -13.70 5.83 -6.95
CA GLY A 270 -13.40 4.82 -7.98
C GLY A 270 -14.32 4.92 -9.19
N LEU A 271 -15.62 5.18 -8.98
CA LEU A 271 -16.59 5.37 -10.05
C LEU A 271 -16.20 6.56 -10.94
N THR A 272 -15.96 7.72 -10.34
CA THR A 272 -15.64 8.96 -11.07
C THR A 272 -14.26 8.91 -11.70
N GLY A 273 -13.28 8.34 -10.99
CA GLY A 273 -11.92 8.12 -11.49
C GLY A 273 -11.81 7.07 -12.60
N SER A 274 -12.77 6.15 -12.73
CA SER A 274 -12.69 5.09 -13.75
C SER A 274 -12.74 5.60 -15.19
N VAL A 275 -13.36 6.76 -15.44
CA VAL A 275 -13.32 7.40 -16.77
C VAL A 275 -11.93 7.97 -17.07
N LEU A 276 -11.26 8.58 -16.07
CA LEU A 276 -9.89 9.06 -16.22
C LEU A 276 -8.90 7.90 -16.38
N ALA A 277 -9.07 6.82 -15.62
CA ALA A 277 -8.30 5.59 -15.79
C ALA A 277 -8.47 5.00 -17.19
N ALA A 278 -9.70 5.01 -17.74
CA ALA A 278 -9.96 4.60 -19.12
C ALA A 278 -9.17 5.47 -20.12
N LYS A 279 -9.20 6.79 -19.93
CA LYS A 279 -8.51 7.77 -20.79
C LYS A 279 -6.98 7.59 -20.79
N ARG A 280 -6.41 7.16 -19.67
CA ARG A 280 -4.97 6.89 -19.52
C ARG A 280 -4.54 5.47 -19.89
N ASN A 281 -5.48 4.62 -20.30
CA ASN A 281 -5.24 3.20 -20.53
C ASN A 281 -4.73 2.41 -19.31
N GLN A 282 -5.21 2.74 -18.11
CA GLN A 282 -4.67 2.21 -16.85
C GLN A 282 -5.72 1.42 -16.05
N PRO A 283 -5.32 0.33 -15.37
CA PRO A 283 -6.22 -0.45 -14.51
C PRO A 283 -6.55 0.31 -13.21
N ILE A 284 -7.63 -0.08 -12.55
CA ILE A 284 -7.87 0.26 -11.14
C ILE A 284 -7.58 -0.97 -10.27
N LEU A 285 -6.66 -0.82 -9.33
CA LEU A 285 -6.45 -1.78 -8.24
C LEU A 285 -7.17 -1.29 -6.99
N LEU A 286 -7.85 -2.21 -6.31
CA LEU A 286 -8.62 -1.90 -5.11
C LEU A 286 -7.82 -2.25 -3.85
N VAL A 287 -7.79 -1.32 -2.90
CA VAL A 287 -7.19 -1.50 -1.56
C VAL A 287 -8.25 -1.27 -0.47
N LYS A 288 -7.93 -1.56 0.79
CA LYS A 288 -8.71 -1.02 1.92
C LYS A 288 -8.20 0.37 2.26
N GLN A 289 -8.92 1.12 3.09
CA GLN A 289 -8.50 2.46 3.50
C GLN A 289 -7.05 2.48 4.00
N ASN A 290 -6.66 1.57 4.89
CA ASN A 290 -5.36 1.59 5.57
C ASN A 290 -4.53 0.31 5.36
N SER A 291 -4.94 -0.60 4.47
CA SER A 291 -4.21 -1.86 4.25
C SER A 291 -4.29 -2.35 2.81
N VAL A 292 -3.24 -3.07 2.41
CA VAL A 292 -3.04 -3.56 1.04
C VAL A 292 -3.00 -5.09 1.05
N ASP A 293 -3.84 -5.72 0.22
CA ASP A 293 -3.83 -7.17 0.01
C ASP A 293 -2.48 -7.62 -0.60
N ASN A 294 -1.93 -8.74 -0.14
CA ASN A 294 -0.65 -9.26 -0.62
C ASN A 294 -0.64 -9.51 -2.14
N THR A 295 -1.79 -9.79 -2.74
CA THR A 295 -1.92 -9.95 -4.20
C THR A 295 -1.72 -8.63 -4.92
N VAL A 296 -2.21 -7.52 -4.36
CA VAL A 296 -1.97 -6.18 -4.90
C VAL A 296 -0.50 -5.82 -4.76
N LYS A 297 0.12 -6.05 -3.59
CA LYS A 297 1.58 -5.85 -3.40
C LYS A 297 2.40 -6.65 -4.43
N ARG A 298 2.04 -7.92 -4.65
CA ARG A 298 2.70 -8.77 -5.65
C ARG A 298 2.55 -8.22 -7.07
N PHE A 299 1.38 -7.70 -7.41
CA PHE A 299 1.18 -7.05 -8.70
C PHE A 299 2.10 -5.83 -8.86
N ILE A 300 2.18 -4.96 -7.86
CA ILE A 300 3.06 -3.78 -7.85
C ILE A 300 4.53 -4.21 -8.03
N GLN A 301 4.98 -5.20 -7.25
CA GLN A 301 6.36 -5.70 -7.27
C GLN A 301 6.72 -6.40 -8.59
N ASN A 302 5.87 -7.31 -9.07
CA ASN A 302 6.13 -8.08 -10.29
C ASN A 302 6.14 -7.22 -11.56
N ASN A 303 5.48 -6.06 -11.53
CA ASN A 303 5.40 -5.14 -12.67
C ASN A 303 6.31 -3.90 -12.49
N ASP A 304 7.19 -3.89 -11.47
CA ASP A 304 8.08 -2.77 -11.12
C ASP A 304 7.35 -1.42 -11.13
N VAL A 305 6.16 -1.38 -10.51
CA VAL A 305 5.30 -0.21 -10.52
C VAL A 305 5.88 0.86 -9.60
N LYS A 306 6.57 1.84 -10.16
CA LYS A 306 7.11 3.00 -9.41
C LYS A 306 6.11 4.13 -9.23
N ASN A 307 5.19 4.29 -10.18
CA ASN A 307 4.23 5.39 -10.22
C ASN A 307 2.82 4.84 -10.20
N TYR A 308 1.92 5.54 -9.50
CA TYR A 308 0.50 5.20 -9.42
C TYR A 308 -0.31 6.45 -9.11
N THR A 309 -1.61 6.37 -9.41
CA THR A 309 -2.54 7.48 -9.14
C THR A 309 -3.56 7.07 -8.08
N VAL A 310 -3.65 7.79 -6.97
CA VAL A 310 -4.65 7.54 -5.91
C VAL A 310 -5.94 8.32 -6.17
N LEU A 311 -7.08 7.64 -6.06
CA LEU A 311 -8.43 8.21 -6.13
C LEU A 311 -9.01 8.31 -4.72
N GLY A 312 -9.20 9.55 -4.26
CA GLY A 312 -9.72 9.87 -2.93
C GLY A 312 -8.69 10.51 -2.01
N GLY A 313 -9.19 11.19 -0.96
CA GLY A 313 -8.37 11.69 0.14
C GLY A 313 -8.03 10.58 1.15
N ASP A 314 -7.35 10.94 2.24
CA ASP A 314 -6.86 9.98 3.26
C ASP A 314 -7.99 9.16 3.93
N GLN A 315 -9.21 9.70 3.99
CA GLN A 315 -10.37 8.98 4.51
C GLN A 315 -10.87 7.86 3.57
N ALA A 316 -10.46 7.89 2.31
CA ALA A 316 -10.74 6.83 1.33
C ALA A 316 -9.53 5.90 1.18
N VAL A 317 -8.35 6.47 0.93
CA VAL A 317 -7.08 5.76 0.77
C VAL A 317 -6.04 6.51 1.59
N ASP A 318 -5.68 5.95 2.73
CA ASP A 318 -4.75 6.53 3.68
C ASP A 318 -3.38 6.81 3.03
N SER A 319 -2.71 7.87 3.44
CA SER A 319 -1.41 8.27 2.90
C SER A 319 -0.32 7.22 3.14
N SER A 320 -0.47 6.32 4.13
CA SER A 320 0.42 5.17 4.34
C SER A 320 0.31 4.09 3.26
N ILE A 321 -0.72 4.11 2.39
CA ILE A 321 -0.90 3.10 1.34
C ILE A 321 0.28 3.09 0.37
N GLY A 322 0.83 4.27 0.04
CA GLY A 322 1.99 4.35 -0.85
C GLY A 322 3.20 3.56 -0.37
N LEU A 323 3.49 3.69 0.93
CA LEU A 323 4.49 2.88 1.63
C LEU A 323 4.11 1.40 1.61
N LYS A 324 2.87 1.07 2.02
CA LYS A 324 2.39 -0.31 2.12
C LYS A 324 2.36 -1.06 0.78
N LEU A 325 2.19 -0.38 -0.35
CA LEU A 325 2.25 -0.97 -1.70
C LEU A 325 3.65 -1.51 -2.02
N HIS A 326 4.69 -0.82 -1.57
CA HIS A 326 6.11 -1.15 -1.82
C HIS A 326 6.76 -1.89 -0.66
N ALA A 327 6.07 -2.02 0.47
CA ALA A 327 6.54 -2.78 1.62
C ALA A 327 6.93 -4.22 1.19
N PRO A 328 8.07 -4.74 1.68
CA PRO A 328 8.48 -6.11 1.40
C PRO A 328 7.37 -7.10 1.78
N GLN A 329 7.32 -8.26 1.13
CA GLN A 329 6.36 -9.28 1.54
C GLN A 329 6.79 -9.85 2.89
N PHE A 330 5.92 -9.72 3.88
CA PHE A 330 6.16 -10.29 5.20
C PHE A 330 5.51 -11.66 5.27
N ASP A 331 6.31 -12.69 5.52
CA ASP A 331 5.77 -13.82 6.25
C ASP A 331 5.51 -13.35 7.68
N ARG A 332 4.24 -13.08 8.01
CA ARG A 332 3.85 -12.69 9.38
C ARG A 332 4.12 -13.82 10.39
N ASN A 333 4.36 -15.05 9.93
CA ASN A 333 4.81 -16.16 10.78
C ASN A 333 6.34 -16.21 10.94
N SER A 334 7.08 -15.29 10.28
CA SER A 334 8.52 -15.14 10.48
C SER A 334 8.80 -14.95 11.96
N GLU A 335 9.56 -15.88 12.53
CA GLU A 335 9.96 -15.83 13.93
C GLU A 335 10.81 -14.60 14.26
N TRP A 336 11.39 -13.92 13.26
CA TRP A 336 12.13 -12.66 13.41
C TRP A 336 11.21 -11.47 13.71
N LEU A 337 9.98 -11.49 13.19
CA LEU A 337 8.98 -10.43 13.31
C LEU A 337 8.04 -10.59 14.51
N LYS A 338 8.35 -11.52 15.43
CA LYS A 338 7.54 -11.73 16.63
C LYS A 338 7.57 -10.50 17.55
N LEU A 339 6.52 -9.68 17.48
CA LEU A 339 6.35 -8.52 18.36
C LEU A 339 6.09 -8.96 19.80
N VAL A 340 6.94 -8.51 20.71
CA VAL A 340 6.77 -8.70 22.16
C VAL A 340 6.79 -7.33 22.81
N ASN A 341 5.71 -6.98 23.51
CA ASN A 341 5.55 -5.67 24.15
C ASN A 341 4.54 -5.76 25.31
N LYS A 342 4.02 -4.61 25.76
CA LYS A 342 3.04 -4.51 26.85
C LYS A 342 1.71 -5.19 26.57
N GLU A 343 1.38 -5.48 25.31
CA GLU A 343 0.13 -6.11 24.89
C GLU A 343 0.33 -7.56 24.40
N LYS A 344 1.48 -7.83 23.77
CA LYS A 344 1.81 -9.14 23.19
C LYS A 344 2.86 -9.85 24.04
N HIS A 345 2.42 -10.76 24.92
CA HIS A 345 3.30 -11.39 25.91
C HIS A 345 3.80 -12.76 25.46
N LEU A 346 4.98 -13.13 25.94
CA LEU A 346 5.50 -14.49 25.87
C LEU A 346 5.07 -15.30 27.10
N SER A 347 4.79 -16.58 26.87
CA SER A 347 4.58 -17.55 27.95
C SER A 347 5.77 -17.61 28.90
N SER A 348 5.51 -17.91 30.18
CA SER A 348 6.53 -18.20 31.18
C SER A 348 7.42 -19.39 30.82
N SER A 349 6.90 -20.33 30.03
CA SER A 349 7.62 -21.50 29.53
C SER A 349 8.35 -21.28 28.20
N TYR A 350 8.22 -20.09 27.59
CA TYR A 350 8.85 -19.84 26.29
C TYR A 350 10.37 -19.70 26.44
N VAL A 351 11.10 -20.58 25.75
CA VAL A 351 12.55 -20.52 25.57
C VAL A 351 12.85 -20.60 24.06
N PRO A 352 13.58 -19.65 23.48
CA PRO A 352 13.92 -19.69 22.06
C PRO A 352 14.91 -20.82 21.77
N LYS A 353 14.79 -21.41 20.58
CA LYS A 353 15.73 -22.43 20.09
C LYS A 353 17.03 -21.78 19.63
N ASN A 354 18.11 -22.56 19.59
CA ASN A 354 19.40 -22.20 18.98
C ASN A 354 20.05 -20.95 19.59
N LEU A 355 20.04 -20.82 20.91
CA LEU A 355 20.84 -19.82 21.61
C LEU A 355 22.32 -20.17 21.53
N THR A 356 23.15 -19.16 21.27
CA THR A 356 24.62 -19.24 21.25
C THR A 356 25.22 -17.94 21.77
N ILE A 357 26.50 -17.98 22.14
CA ILE A 357 27.25 -16.77 22.51
C ILE A 357 27.92 -16.23 21.23
N PRO A 358 27.57 -15.01 20.77
CA PRO A 358 28.24 -14.39 19.63
C PRO A 358 29.71 -14.11 19.97
N ASN A 359 30.59 -14.27 18.97
CA ASN A 359 32.01 -13.95 19.09
C ASN A 359 32.26 -12.43 19.00
N VAL A 360 31.83 -11.70 20.02
CA VAL A 360 31.95 -10.24 20.15
C VAL A 360 32.52 -9.86 21.51
N ARG A 361 32.92 -8.58 21.67
CA ARG A 361 33.44 -8.05 22.94
C ARG A 361 32.32 -7.91 23.96
N PHE A 362 32.60 -8.28 25.21
CA PHE A 362 31.76 -8.02 26.38
C PHE A 362 32.60 -7.29 27.44
N PRO A 363 32.03 -6.34 28.22
CA PRO A 363 32.78 -5.63 29.26
C PRO A 363 32.94 -6.46 30.55
N PHE A 364 32.63 -7.76 30.50
CA PHE A 364 32.69 -8.68 31.63
C PHE A 364 33.15 -10.08 31.19
N SER A 365 33.88 -10.74 32.08
CA SER A 365 34.42 -12.09 31.89
C SER A 365 33.45 -13.17 32.39
N GLY A 366 33.79 -14.44 32.14
CA GLY A 366 32.98 -15.59 32.58
C GLY A 366 31.71 -15.82 31.74
N TYR A 367 31.01 -16.91 32.07
CA TYR A 367 29.73 -17.22 31.47
C TYR A 367 28.61 -16.47 32.19
N ASP A 368 27.73 -15.82 31.42
CA ASP A 368 26.45 -15.29 31.89
C ASP A 368 25.41 -15.57 30.79
N GLN A 369 24.21 -15.99 31.18
CA GLN A 369 23.10 -16.20 30.26
C GLN A 369 22.83 -14.97 29.36
N LYS A 370 23.08 -13.75 29.85
CA LYS A 370 22.91 -12.50 29.08
C LYS A 370 23.89 -12.36 27.92
N LYS A 371 24.89 -13.24 27.79
CA LYS A 371 25.72 -13.29 26.58
C LYS A 371 25.01 -13.95 25.40
N ASN A 372 23.97 -14.74 25.65
CA ASN A 372 23.33 -15.54 24.60
C ASN A 372 22.48 -14.68 23.65
N LEU A 373 22.44 -15.09 22.39
CA LEU A 373 21.53 -14.60 21.36
C LEU A 373 21.18 -15.80 20.45
N ARG A 374 20.08 -15.74 19.70
CA ARG A 374 19.80 -16.79 18.70
C ARG A 374 20.90 -16.80 17.64
N SER A 375 21.22 -17.98 17.09
CA SER A 375 22.38 -18.19 16.22
C SER A 375 22.46 -17.28 14.99
N VAL A 376 21.34 -17.03 14.30
CA VAL A 376 21.28 -16.14 13.13
C VAL A 376 21.56 -14.69 13.52
N PRO A 377 20.83 -14.07 14.48
CA PRO A 377 21.20 -12.76 15.01
C PRO A 377 22.62 -12.70 15.59
N ALA A 378 23.11 -13.77 16.23
CA ALA A 378 24.47 -13.82 16.78
C ALA A 378 25.51 -13.62 15.66
N LYS A 379 25.34 -14.32 14.53
CA LYS A 379 26.23 -14.16 13.39
C LYS A 379 26.13 -12.78 12.75
N ALA A 380 24.91 -12.24 12.66
CA ALA A 380 24.69 -10.89 12.18
C ALA A 380 25.36 -9.84 13.09
N LEU A 381 25.30 -10.02 14.41
CA LEU A 381 25.93 -9.14 15.39
C LEU A 381 27.46 -9.15 15.27
N GLU A 382 28.06 -10.34 15.08
CA GLU A 382 29.50 -10.47 14.81
C GLU A 382 29.93 -9.66 13.58
N ASN A 383 29.17 -9.77 12.49
CA ASN A 383 29.43 -9.03 11.25
C ASN A 383 29.28 -7.52 11.47
N MET A 384 28.25 -7.09 12.21
CA MET A 384 28.03 -5.69 12.56
C MET A 384 29.18 -5.14 13.40
N PHE A 385 29.66 -5.87 14.41
CA PHE A 385 30.78 -5.45 15.26
C PHE A 385 32.10 -5.38 14.49
N ALA A 386 32.32 -6.30 13.55
CA ALA A 386 33.47 -6.28 12.66
C ALA A 386 33.45 -5.06 11.72
N ALA A 387 32.26 -4.68 11.21
CA ALA A 387 32.09 -3.48 10.40
C ALA A 387 32.28 -2.20 11.22
N ALA A 388 31.65 -2.11 12.40
CA ALA A 388 31.84 -0.98 13.31
C ALA A 388 33.32 -0.74 13.60
N LYS A 389 34.07 -1.81 13.89
CA LYS A 389 35.50 -1.73 14.16
C LYS A 389 36.29 -1.20 12.94
N ARG A 390 35.96 -1.64 11.73
CA ARG A 390 36.58 -1.15 10.49
C ARG A 390 36.32 0.34 10.28
N ASP A 391 35.15 0.82 10.68
CA ASP A 391 34.78 2.23 10.63
C ASP A 391 35.25 3.03 11.86
N GLY A 392 36.12 2.42 12.69
CA GLY A 392 36.73 3.03 13.85
C GLY A 392 35.80 3.22 15.05
N SER A 393 34.72 2.45 15.15
CA SER A 393 33.77 2.44 16.27
C SER A 393 33.88 1.11 17.04
N THR A 394 34.21 1.15 18.33
CA THR A 394 34.40 -0.08 19.11
C THR A 394 33.19 -0.35 19.99
N LEU A 395 32.37 -1.33 19.58
CA LEU A 395 31.17 -1.76 20.30
C LEU A 395 31.46 -2.93 21.26
N TYR A 396 30.66 -2.98 22.32
CA TYR A 396 30.61 -4.04 23.31
C TYR A 396 29.16 -4.53 23.47
N ALA A 397 28.95 -5.83 23.48
CA ALA A 397 27.66 -6.43 23.84
C ALA A 397 27.51 -6.44 25.37
N GLN A 398 26.32 -6.11 25.87
CA GLN A 398 26.08 -5.95 27.30
C GLN A 398 24.99 -6.89 27.83
N SER A 399 23.88 -7.04 27.11
CA SER A 399 22.72 -7.83 27.55
C SER A 399 21.89 -8.34 26.38
N GLY A 400 21.96 -9.65 26.12
CA GLY A 400 21.21 -10.39 25.12
C GLY A 400 20.00 -11.12 25.72
N TYR A 401 19.98 -12.45 25.67
CA TYR A 401 18.87 -13.27 26.13
C TYR A 401 18.62 -13.17 27.64
N ARG A 402 17.35 -13.02 28.02
CA ARG A 402 16.91 -13.00 29.42
C ARG A 402 15.69 -13.91 29.59
N SER A 403 15.78 -14.91 30.46
CA SER A 403 14.66 -15.81 30.76
C SER A 403 13.51 -15.09 31.45
N TYR A 404 12.31 -15.66 31.39
CA TYR A 404 11.13 -15.14 32.09
C TYR A 404 11.40 -14.94 33.59
N GLN A 405 12.01 -15.95 34.24
CA GLN A 405 12.32 -15.90 35.67
C GLN A 405 13.31 -14.80 36.02
N ARG A 406 14.35 -14.60 35.20
CA ARG A 406 15.32 -13.51 35.40
C ARG A 406 14.66 -12.14 35.21
N GLN A 407 13.79 -11.99 34.20
CA GLN A 407 13.02 -10.76 34.00
C GLN A 407 12.11 -10.47 35.19
N LYS A 408 11.49 -11.51 35.78
CA LYS A 408 10.67 -11.36 36.99
C LYS A 408 11.49 -10.81 38.15
N THR A 409 12.63 -11.42 38.46
CA THR A 409 13.50 -10.94 39.55
C THR A 409 13.94 -9.49 39.35
N LEU A 410 14.29 -9.12 38.11
CA LEU A 410 14.71 -7.77 37.76
C LEU A 410 13.57 -6.75 37.92
N PHE A 411 12.38 -7.08 37.41
CA PHE A 411 11.21 -6.21 37.53
C PHE A 411 10.79 -6.03 39.00
N ASP A 412 10.77 -7.12 39.78
CA ASP A 412 10.44 -7.07 41.21
C ASP A 412 11.45 -6.21 41.98
N TYR A 413 12.74 -6.25 41.61
CA TYR A 413 13.77 -5.37 42.16
C TYR A 413 13.47 -3.89 41.86
N TYR A 414 13.25 -3.52 40.59
CA TYR A 414 12.98 -2.13 40.23
C TYR A 414 11.66 -1.61 40.79
N LYS A 415 10.61 -2.45 40.80
CA LYS A 415 9.32 -2.12 41.42
C LYS A 415 9.49 -1.75 42.89
N ARG A 416 10.35 -2.45 43.64
CA ARG A 416 10.63 -2.13 45.05
C ARG A 416 11.35 -0.79 45.25
N HIS A 417 12.21 -0.38 44.31
CA HIS A 417 13.04 0.82 44.45
C HIS A 417 12.40 2.08 43.85
N TYR A 418 11.63 1.95 42.77
CA TYR A 418 11.12 3.08 41.98
C TYR A 418 9.59 3.12 41.89
N GLY A 419 8.89 2.11 42.42
CA GLY A 419 7.46 1.93 42.23
C GLY A 419 7.12 1.32 40.87
N GLU A 420 5.94 0.70 40.79
CA GLU A 420 5.57 -0.14 39.65
C GLU A 420 5.38 0.65 38.35
N ALA A 421 4.75 1.83 38.42
CA ALA A 421 4.49 2.66 37.25
C ALA A 421 5.80 3.14 36.59
N ALA A 422 6.76 3.63 37.38
CA ALA A 422 8.05 4.07 36.89
C ALA A 422 8.90 2.90 36.38
N ALA A 423 8.97 1.80 37.15
CA ALA A 423 9.70 0.60 36.75
C ALA A 423 9.21 0.06 35.39
N ASN A 424 7.90 0.08 35.14
CA ASN A 424 7.31 -0.41 33.89
C ASN A 424 7.51 0.51 32.66
N ARG A 425 8.23 1.63 32.80
CA ARG A 425 8.67 2.47 31.67
C ARG A 425 10.00 2.03 31.08
N PHE A 426 10.91 1.52 31.91
CA PHE A 426 12.28 1.14 31.51
C PHE A 426 12.63 -0.34 31.77
N SER A 427 11.80 -1.07 32.54
CA SER A 427 11.96 -2.50 32.76
C SER A 427 10.63 -3.19 32.47
N ALA A 428 10.61 -4.02 31.43
CA ALA A 428 9.45 -4.83 31.07
C ALA A 428 9.03 -5.79 32.20
N ARG A 429 7.72 -6.06 32.32
CA ARG A 429 7.24 -7.20 33.11
C ARG A 429 7.75 -8.51 32.50
N PRO A 430 7.88 -9.59 33.28
CA PRO A 430 8.18 -10.90 32.71
C PRO A 430 7.13 -11.28 31.64
N GLY A 431 7.61 -11.80 30.51
CA GLY A 431 6.79 -12.05 29.31
C GLY A 431 6.69 -10.86 28.35
N GLN A 432 6.98 -9.62 28.78
CA GLN A 432 6.90 -8.40 27.95
C GLN A 432 8.26 -7.94 27.41
N SER A 433 9.34 -8.63 27.79
CA SER A 433 10.71 -8.30 27.43
C SER A 433 11.13 -8.97 26.13
N GLU A 434 11.54 -8.17 25.14
CA GLU A 434 12.04 -8.68 23.87
C GLU A 434 13.33 -9.50 24.04
N HIS A 435 14.09 -9.31 25.12
CA HIS A 435 15.25 -10.15 25.45
C HIS A 435 14.89 -11.63 25.56
N GLN A 436 13.66 -11.99 25.97
CA GLN A 436 13.25 -13.39 26.07
C GLN A 436 13.12 -14.05 24.68
N THR A 437 13.00 -13.29 23.60
CA THR A 437 12.99 -13.84 22.23
C THR A 437 14.37 -14.35 21.78
N GLY A 438 15.45 -13.89 22.43
CA GLY A 438 16.82 -14.08 21.96
C GLY A 438 17.13 -13.35 20.64
N LEU A 439 16.33 -12.35 20.28
CA LEU A 439 16.53 -11.48 19.11
C LEU A 439 17.02 -10.07 19.48
N ALA A 440 17.04 -9.74 20.77
CA ALA A 440 17.47 -8.45 21.28
C ALA A 440 18.88 -8.51 21.88
N MET A 441 19.68 -7.48 21.64
CA MET A 441 20.99 -7.27 22.23
C MET A 441 21.18 -5.80 22.59
N ASP A 442 21.44 -5.52 23.86
CA ASP A 442 21.91 -4.23 24.31
C ASP A 442 23.41 -4.09 24.00
N VAL A 443 23.79 -2.99 23.36
CA VAL A 443 25.18 -2.66 23.04
C VAL A 443 25.64 -1.39 23.75
N THR A 444 26.95 -1.30 24.02
CA THR A 444 27.56 -0.17 24.71
C THR A 444 28.96 0.10 24.16
N SER A 445 29.67 1.06 24.75
CA SER A 445 31.03 1.44 24.40
C SER A 445 31.80 1.95 25.61
N ALA A 446 33.12 1.99 25.51
CA ALA A 446 33.98 2.60 26.52
C ALA A 446 33.66 4.10 26.72
N SER A 447 33.17 4.78 25.67
CA SER A 447 32.80 6.20 25.67
C SER A 447 31.71 6.55 26.68
N VAL A 448 30.92 5.58 27.12
CA VAL A 448 29.87 5.73 28.15
C VAL A 448 30.13 4.84 29.36
N GLY A 449 31.38 4.49 29.64
CA GLY A 449 31.72 3.65 30.79
C GLY A 449 31.12 2.25 30.76
N TYR A 450 30.72 1.76 29.57
CA TYR A 450 29.98 0.52 29.37
C TYR A 450 28.54 0.50 29.92
N ASP A 451 27.98 1.67 30.26
CA ASP A 451 26.61 1.79 30.74
C ASP A 451 25.58 1.76 29.59
N LEU A 452 24.32 1.49 29.94
CA LEU A 452 23.17 1.55 29.04
C LEU A 452 22.39 2.85 29.32
N VAL A 453 22.84 3.93 28.68
CA VAL A 453 22.39 5.31 28.94
C VAL A 453 22.07 6.05 27.65
N GLU A 454 21.15 7.02 27.70
CA GLU A 454 20.68 7.73 26.50
C GLU A 454 21.82 8.47 25.78
N SER A 455 22.81 8.96 26.52
CA SER A 455 24.00 9.63 25.97
C SER A 455 24.84 8.72 25.06
N PHE A 456 24.64 7.40 25.10
CA PHE A 456 25.21 6.49 24.10
C PHE A 456 24.81 6.88 22.68
N GLY A 457 23.57 7.35 22.47
CA GLY A 457 23.09 7.79 21.16
C GLY A 457 23.85 8.98 20.57
N ASP A 458 24.52 9.76 21.42
CA ASP A 458 25.28 10.95 21.02
C ASP A 458 26.75 10.64 20.73
N THR A 459 27.25 9.47 21.13
CA THR A 459 28.63 9.05 20.87
C THR A 459 28.84 8.68 19.40
N LYS A 460 30.12 8.56 19.00
CA LYS A 460 30.48 8.03 17.69
C LYS A 460 29.89 6.63 17.47
N GLU A 461 29.98 5.78 18.48
CA GLU A 461 29.47 4.41 18.45
C GLU A 461 27.95 4.34 18.29
N GLY A 462 27.19 5.11 19.09
CA GLY A 462 25.73 5.12 18.99
C GLY A 462 25.23 5.71 17.67
N LYS A 463 25.88 6.76 17.16
CA LYS A 463 25.60 7.30 15.81
C LYS A 463 25.90 6.27 14.71
N TRP A 464 27.00 5.53 14.84
CA TRP A 464 27.33 4.46 13.90
C TRP A 464 26.25 3.37 13.90
N VAL A 465 25.82 2.94 15.09
CA VAL A 465 24.75 1.94 15.27
C VAL A 465 23.45 2.42 14.62
N LYS A 466 23.00 3.64 14.94
CA LYS A 466 21.79 4.24 14.36
C LYS A 466 21.80 4.23 12.83
N ASN A 467 22.94 4.50 12.22
CA ASN A 467 23.06 4.66 10.77
C ASN A 467 23.33 3.34 10.01
N ASN A 468 23.87 2.31 10.67
CA ASN A 468 24.39 1.12 9.98
C ASN A 468 23.81 -0.21 10.46
N ALA A 469 23.21 -0.29 11.64
CA ALA A 469 22.73 -1.56 12.21
C ALA A 469 21.73 -2.29 11.29
N TRP A 470 20.94 -1.53 10.52
CA TRP A 470 19.93 -2.07 9.61
C TRP A 470 20.53 -2.93 8.48
N GLN A 471 21.76 -2.63 8.06
CA GLN A 471 22.46 -3.41 7.03
C GLN A 471 22.75 -4.84 7.50
N TYR A 472 22.75 -5.05 8.82
CA TYR A 472 22.95 -6.33 9.47
C TYR A 472 21.64 -6.91 10.05
N GLY A 473 20.50 -6.30 9.71
CA GLY A 473 19.17 -6.78 10.12
C GLY A 473 18.75 -6.37 11.52
N PHE A 474 19.44 -5.40 12.14
CA PHE A 474 19.07 -4.82 13.43
C PHE A 474 18.43 -3.44 13.29
N ILE A 475 17.43 -3.16 14.11
CA ILE A 475 16.91 -1.80 14.31
C ILE A 475 17.23 -1.32 15.72
N VAL A 476 17.36 0.00 15.91
CA VAL A 476 17.24 0.62 17.24
C VAL A 476 15.77 0.54 17.62
N ARG A 477 15.45 -0.31 18.58
CA ARG A 477 14.08 -0.78 18.80
C ARG A 477 13.14 0.29 19.35
N TYR A 478 13.67 1.16 20.21
CA TYR A 478 12.93 2.21 20.88
C TYR A 478 13.51 3.56 20.48
N PRO A 479 13.06 4.15 19.35
CA PRO A 479 13.55 5.44 18.87
C PRO A 479 13.01 6.62 19.69
N LYS A 480 13.73 7.74 19.65
CA LYS A 480 13.36 8.96 20.38
C LYS A 480 12.01 9.50 19.90
N GLY A 481 11.10 9.78 20.83
CA GLY A 481 9.77 10.31 20.53
C GLY A 481 8.68 9.26 20.26
N ALA A 482 9.01 7.96 20.26
CA ALA A 482 8.06 6.89 19.95
C ALA A 482 7.48 6.17 21.18
N GLU A 483 7.71 6.67 22.40
CA GLU A 483 7.27 5.99 23.65
C GLU A 483 5.74 5.77 23.70
N SER A 484 4.95 6.67 23.10
CA SER A 484 3.48 6.50 23.00
C SER A 484 3.06 5.31 22.13
N ILE A 485 3.92 4.86 21.21
CA ILE A 485 3.68 3.75 20.30
C ILE A 485 4.30 2.47 20.86
N THR A 486 5.58 2.51 21.23
CA THR A 486 6.33 1.32 21.68
C THR A 486 6.05 0.95 23.14
N GLY A 487 5.59 1.91 23.93
CA GLY A 487 5.39 1.79 25.37
C GLY A 487 6.67 1.85 26.20
N TYR A 488 7.85 2.02 25.59
CA TYR A 488 9.14 2.10 26.29
C TYR A 488 9.87 3.39 25.93
N GLN A 489 10.66 3.90 26.87
CA GLN A 489 11.46 5.12 26.69
C GLN A 489 12.53 4.95 25.60
N TYR A 490 13.20 6.04 25.24
CA TYR A 490 14.29 6.01 24.26
C TYR A 490 15.47 5.15 24.74
N GLU A 491 15.87 4.16 23.95
CA GLU A 491 17.00 3.29 24.26
C GLU A 491 17.91 3.13 23.03
N PRO A 492 18.88 4.05 22.80
CA PRO A 492 19.79 3.99 21.65
C PRO A 492 20.68 2.74 21.61
N TRP A 493 20.79 2.03 22.74
CA TRP A 493 21.57 0.80 22.88
C TRP A 493 20.79 -0.47 22.54
N HIS A 494 19.45 -0.45 22.55
CA HIS A 494 18.64 -1.65 22.46
C HIS A 494 18.41 -2.05 21.00
N LEU A 495 19.15 -3.06 20.54
CA LEU A 495 19.05 -3.54 19.17
C LEU A 495 18.15 -4.76 19.05
N ARG A 496 17.24 -4.72 18.08
CA ARG A 496 16.33 -5.82 17.78
C ARG A 496 16.61 -6.36 16.38
N TYR A 497 16.98 -7.64 16.28
CA TYR A 497 17.10 -8.33 15.01
C TYR A 497 15.71 -8.63 14.43
N ILE A 498 15.53 -8.23 13.19
CA ILE A 498 14.34 -8.53 12.38
C ILE A 498 14.69 -8.99 10.97
N GLY A 499 15.98 -9.12 10.60
CA GLY A 499 16.41 -9.44 9.24
C GLY A 499 16.64 -8.20 8.38
N VAL A 500 17.55 -8.32 7.40
CA VAL A 500 18.10 -7.17 6.64
C VAL A 500 17.04 -6.40 5.87
N GLU A 501 16.16 -7.09 5.13
CA GLU A 501 15.13 -6.42 4.33
C GLU A 501 14.14 -5.65 5.21
N HIS A 502 13.76 -6.24 6.35
CA HIS A 502 12.84 -5.62 7.29
C HIS A 502 13.47 -4.41 7.99
N ALA A 503 14.71 -4.56 8.47
CA ALA A 503 15.44 -3.47 9.12
C ALA A 503 15.72 -2.31 8.17
N LYS A 504 16.07 -2.60 6.90
CA LYS A 504 16.23 -1.59 5.86
C LYS A 504 14.95 -0.77 5.68
N TYR A 505 13.82 -1.45 5.49
CA TYR A 505 12.55 -0.77 5.25
C TYR A 505 12.11 0.09 6.45
N ILE A 506 12.18 -0.46 7.67
CA ILE A 506 11.85 0.29 8.89
C ILE A 506 12.72 1.55 9.02
N THR A 507 14.03 1.41 8.76
CA THR A 507 14.98 2.52 8.90
C THR A 507 14.75 3.61 7.85
N GLN A 508 14.56 3.22 6.58
CA GLN A 508 14.35 4.17 5.47
C GLN A 508 13.03 4.95 5.60
N ASN A 509 12.02 4.36 6.26
CA ASN A 509 10.69 4.97 6.40
C ASN A 509 10.42 5.50 7.82
N HIS A 510 11.44 5.53 8.69
CA HIS A 510 11.34 6.03 10.07
C HIS A 510 10.23 5.41 10.91
N LEU A 511 9.97 4.10 10.72
CA LEU A 511 8.90 3.38 11.42
C LEU A 511 9.37 2.80 12.75
N THR A 512 8.43 2.56 13.65
CA THR A 512 8.57 1.59 14.74
C THR A 512 8.27 0.16 14.26
N LEU A 513 8.62 -0.86 15.06
CA LEU A 513 8.25 -2.24 14.74
C LEU A 513 6.73 -2.44 14.83
N GLU A 514 6.05 -1.72 15.72
CA GLU A 514 4.60 -1.68 15.84
C GLU A 514 3.95 -1.22 14.53
N GLU A 515 4.26 0.00 14.08
CA GLU A 515 3.71 0.58 12.84
C GLU A 515 4.02 -0.26 11.61
N TYR A 516 5.18 -0.94 11.62
CA TYR A 516 5.58 -1.84 10.54
C TYR A 516 4.73 -3.11 10.44
N LEU A 517 4.24 -3.62 11.57
CA LEU A 517 3.52 -4.89 11.64
C LEU A 517 1.99 -4.75 11.52
N GLU A 518 1.47 -3.52 11.57
CA GLU A 518 0.08 -3.17 11.29
C GLU A 518 -0.21 -3.24 9.77
#